data_AF-A0A7Y2GM82-F1
#
_entry.id   AF-A0A7Y2GM82-F1
#
_cell.length_a   1.000
_cell.length_b   1.000
_cell.length_c   1.000
_cell.angle_alpha   90.00
_cell.angle_beta   90.00
_cell.angle_gamma   90.00
#
_symmetry.space_group_name_H-M   'P 1'
#
loop_
_entity.id
_entity.type
_entity.pdbx_description
1 polymer ?
#
loop_
_entity_poly.entity_id
_entity_poly.type
_entity_poly.pdbx_seq_one_letter_code
_entity_poly.pdbx_strand_id
1 'polypeptide(L)' 'MAKRSTNRTVVYTDGACSGNPGPGGWGWVVPDGRFASGFDPESTNQRMELQ' A
#
# COMPACT_ATOMS: atom_id res chain seq x y z
N MET A 1 28.57 -13.78 -17.57
CA MET A 1 27.24 -13.17 -17.34
C MET A 1 27.22 -12.62 -15.91
N ALA A 2 27.18 -11.30 -15.75
CA ALA A 2 27.19 -10.69 -14.41
C ALA A 2 25.79 -10.77 -13.77
N LYS A 3 25.71 -11.32 -12.53
CA LYS A 3 24.47 -11.35 -11.75
C LYS A 3 24.08 -9.91 -11.41
N ARG A 4 22.90 -9.47 -11.82
CA ARG A 4 22.32 -8.20 -11.34
C ARG A 4 22.07 -8.35 -9.84
N SER A 5 22.68 -7.48 -9.04
CA SER A 5 22.30 -7.31 -7.64
C SER A 5 20.95 -6.61 -7.62
N THR A 6 19.88 -7.31 -7.27
CA THR A 6 18.57 -6.71 -7.00
C THR A 6 18.59 -6.21 -5.57
N ASN A 7 18.72 -4.89 -5.38
CA ASN A 7 18.61 -4.31 -4.05
C ASN A 7 17.14 -4.42 -3.61
N ARG A 8 16.84 -5.35 -2.71
CA ARG A 8 15.48 -5.66 -2.28
C ARG A 8 15.10 -4.72 -1.14
N THR A 9 14.04 -3.95 -1.33
CA THR A 9 13.45 -3.12 -0.28
C THR A 9 12.29 -3.86 0.38
N VAL A 10 12.24 -3.83 1.72
CA VAL A 10 11.09 -4.34 2.48
C VAL A 10 10.12 -3.17 2.67
N VAL A 11 8.84 -3.43 2.37
CA VAL A 11 7.75 -2.46 2.51
C VAL A 11 6.63 -3.14 3.30
N TYR A 12 6.07 -2.42 4.27
CA TYR A 12 4.83 -2.81 4.95
C TYR A 12 3.67 -2.01 4.35
N THR A 13 2.56 -2.67 4.08
CA THR A 13 1.38 -2.08 3.44
C THR A 13 0.15 -2.43 4.24
N ASP A 14 -0.85 -1.57 4.22
CA ASP A 14 -2.19 -1.85 4.74
C ASP A 14 -3.23 -1.03 3.98
N GLY A 15 -4.47 -1.51 3.95
CA GLY A 15 -5.59 -0.86 3.27
C GLY A 15 -6.93 -1.33 3.81
N ALA A 16 -7.83 -0.38 4.09
CA ALA A 16 -9.13 -0.67 4.68
C ALA A 16 -10.19 0.36 4.30
N CYS A 17 -11.46 -0.03 4.43
CA CYS A 17 -12.62 0.84 4.25
C CYS A 17 -13.53 0.86 5.48
N SER A 18 -14.15 2.02 5.72
CA SER A 18 -15.25 2.17 6.66
C SER A 18 -16.56 1.78 5.97
N GLY A 19 -16.88 0.48 6.01
CA GLY A 19 -17.93 -0.12 5.18
C GLY A 19 -17.35 -0.72 3.90
N ASN A 20 -18.05 -1.69 3.29
CA ASN A 20 -17.59 -2.37 2.08
C ASN A 20 -18.76 -2.60 1.11
N PRO A 21 -19.20 -1.56 0.36
CA PRO A 21 -18.44 -0.35 0.01
C PRO A 21 -18.51 0.78 1.05
N GLY A 22 -17.53 1.69 1.01
CA GLY A 22 -17.47 2.90 1.85
C GLY A 22 -16.18 3.70 1.66
N PRO A 23 -15.99 4.80 2.40
CA PRO A 23 -14.74 5.57 2.37
C PRO A 23 -13.55 4.70 2.77
N GLY A 24 -12.51 4.70 1.94
CA GLY A 24 -11.34 3.85 2.08
C GLY A 24 -10.03 4.61 2.08
N GLY A 25 -9.02 4.04 2.74
CA GLY A 25 -7.66 4.52 2.68
C GLY A 25 -6.65 3.38 2.61
N TRP A 26 -5.48 3.69 2.09
CA TRP A 26 -4.33 2.78 2.02
C TRP A 26 -3.06 3.50 2.44
N GLY A 27 -2.06 2.73 2.84
CA GLY A 27 -0.74 3.26 3.18
C GLY A 27 0.35 2.21 3.02
N TRP A 28 1.57 2.68 2.76
CA TRP A 28 2.76 1.86 2.81
C TRP A 28 3.96 2.60 3.41
N VAL A 29 4.89 1.84 3.97
CA VAL A 29 6.11 2.35 4.60
C VAL A 29 7.30 1.40 4.39
N VAL A 30 8.45 1.96 4.07
CA VAL A 30 9.76 1.31 4.21
C VAL A 30 10.27 1.63 5.62
N PRO A 31 10.72 0.65 6.43
CA PRO A 31 11.32 0.92 7.73
C PRO A 31 12.41 1.99 7.65
N ASP A 32 12.32 3.00 8.51
CA ASP A 32 13.23 4.15 8.57
C ASP A 32 13.36 4.93 7.24
N GLY A 33 12.37 4.81 6.36
CA GLY A 33 12.45 5.27 4.99
C GLY A 33 11.22 6.03 4.52
N ARG A 34 10.92 5.86 3.23
CA ARG A 34 9.81 6.53 2.56
C ARG A 34 8.48 5.90 2.97
N PHE A 35 7.43 6.70 2.89
CA PHE A 35 6.06 6.27 3.05
C PHE A 35 5.16 7.02 2.07
N ALA A 36 3.98 6.49 1.81
CA ALA A 36 2.88 7.21 1.17
C ALA A 36 1.53 6.65 1.64
N SER A 37 0.48 7.41 1.41
CA SER A 37 -0.90 7.00 1.67
C SER A 37 -1.85 7.65 0.66
N GLY A 38 -3.04 7.07 0.56
CA GLY A 38 -4.11 7.56 -0.30
C GLY A 38 -5.49 7.34 0.31
N PHE A 39 -6.48 7.98 -0.28
CA PHE A 39 -7.87 7.97 0.16
C PHE A 39 -8.80 7.97 -1.06
N ASP A 40 -9.89 7.22 -0.96
CA ASP A 40 -10.99 7.20 -1.93
C ASP A 40 -12.33 7.22 -1.19
N PRO A 41 -13.21 8.22 -1.41
CA PRO A 41 -14.50 8.31 -0.72
C PRO A 41 -15.47 7.16 -1.04
N GLU A 42 -15.27 6.42 -2.14
CA GLU A 42 -16.15 5.31 -2.55
C GLU A 42 -15.35 4.07 -3.00
N SER A 43 -14.90 3.28 -2.02
CA SER A 43 -14.01 2.14 -2.26
C SER A 43 -14.53 0.83 -1.63
N THR A 44 -13.72 -0.22 -1.77
CA THR A 44 -13.88 -1.53 -1.12
C THR A 44 -12.56 -1.91 -0.46
N ASN A 45 -12.60 -2.79 0.55
CA ASN A 45 -11.37 -3.28 1.20
C ASN A 45 -10.36 -3.81 0.16
N GLN A 46 -10.84 -4.62 -0.79
CA GLN A 46 -9.99 -5.22 -1.82
C GLN A 46 -9.35 -4.18 -2.75
N ARG A 47 -10.02 -3.05 -3.02
CA ARG A 47 -9.42 -1.96 -3.80
C ARG A 47 -8.31 -1.27 -3.01
N MET A 48 -8.48 -1.06 -1.71
CA MET A 48 -7.46 -0.43 -0.86
C MET A 48 -6.25 -1.33 -0.64
N GLU A 49 -6.41 -2.65 -0.64
CA GLU A 49 -5.29 -3.59 -0.59
C GLU A 49 -4.46 -3.62 -1.90
N LEU A 50 -5.03 -3.20 -3.03
CA LEU A 50 -4.41 -3.29 -4.36
C LEU A 50 -3.81 -1.98 -4.90
N GLN A 51 -4.24 -0.82 -4.36
CA GLN A 51 -3.71 0.49 -4.74
C GLN A 51 -2.33 0.74 -4.14
#